data_AF-A0ABD2ZHA8-F1
#
_entry.id   AF-A0ABD2ZHA8-F1
#
_cell.length_a   1.000
_cell.length_b   1.000
_cell.length_c   1.000
_cell.angle_alpha   90.00
_cell.angle_beta   90.00
_cell.angle_gamma   90.00
#
_symmetry.space_group_name_H-M   'P 1'
#
loop_
_entity.id
_entity.type
_entity.pdbx_description
1 polymer ?
#
loop_
_entity_poly.entity_id
_entity_poly.type
_entity_poly.pdbx_seq_one_letter_code
_entity_poly.pdbx_strand_id
1 'polypeptide(L)'
;MASTSAEPAASTSNVVARHVKLGYDELPKEMNEMKMRDEKSDSQEDSMKDLEPAMVSGNGTETGQVIVTTIAGQNGEEKQTLSYMAERVVGSGSFGVVFQAKCLETDNSVAINKVLQDRRYKNRELQIMRLLNHSNVVQMRHCFYSTTEKNEVYLNLVLEYVSETVYRVSRHYSRTNHHMPTIYVQLYTYQICRALNYWHSVIGVCHRDIKPQNLLVNPHTHQLKICDFGSAKMLPLFPGESGVDQLVEIIKILGTPTREEIKCMNPTYSEFKFPQIKPHPWYKVFRKRMPCRSSGSSVKTAPVFTISSLHC
;
A
#
# COMPACT_ATOMS: atom_id res chain seq x y z
N MET A 1 75.47 4.63 16.29
CA MET A 1 75.67 5.75 17.23
C MET A 1 74.92 6.94 16.63
N ALA A 2 73.74 7.26 17.17
CA ALA A 2 73.51 8.35 18.14
C ALA A 2 73.37 9.71 17.41
N SER A 3 72.44 10.63 17.64
CA SER A 3 71.24 10.77 18.47
C SER A 3 70.54 12.09 18.06
N THR A 4 69.20 12.13 18.20
CA THR A 4 68.34 13.23 18.72
C THR A 4 68.58 14.73 18.44
N SER A 5 67.50 15.45 18.07
CA SER A 5 66.89 16.61 18.77
C SER A 5 65.76 17.20 17.88
N ALA A 6 64.48 17.20 18.28
CA ALA A 6 63.73 18.08 19.19
C ALA A 6 63.16 19.37 18.53
N GLU A 7 61.86 19.60 18.73
CA GLU A 7 60.94 20.62 18.15
C GLU A 7 61.26 22.09 18.53
N PRO A 8 60.55 23.09 17.93
CA PRO A 8 59.38 23.65 18.63
C PRO A 8 58.18 24.07 17.75
N ALA A 9 57.10 24.47 18.44
CA ALA A 9 55.69 24.58 18.03
C ALA A 9 55.21 25.94 17.44
N ALA A 10 53.91 25.92 17.04
CA ALA A 10 52.92 27.02 16.87
C ALA A 10 52.93 27.75 15.50
N SER A 11 51.83 28.07 14.79
CA SER A 11 50.39 28.17 15.12
C SER A 11 49.52 28.45 13.86
N THR A 12 48.19 28.25 14.01
CA THR A 12 47.05 28.80 13.21
C THR A 12 46.89 28.34 11.76
N SER A 13 45.72 27.97 11.21
CA SER A 13 44.30 27.97 11.65
C SER A 13 43.50 27.05 10.72
N ASN A 14 42.83 26.02 11.27
CA ASN A 14 41.82 25.21 10.58
C ASN A 14 40.43 25.72 10.96
N VAL A 15 39.65 26.18 9.98
CA VAL A 15 38.21 26.45 10.13
C VAL A 15 37.46 25.14 9.84
N VAL A 16 37.06 24.44 10.90
CA VAL A 16 36.16 23.28 10.81
C VAL A 16 34.71 23.78 10.89
N ALA A 17 33.93 23.49 9.85
CA ALA A 17 32.49 23.69 9.85
C ALA A 17 31.83 22.78 10.90
N ARG A 18 31.19 23.40 11.90
CA ARG A 18 30.39 22.71 12.92
C ARG A 18 29.14 22.10 12.30
N HIS A 19 29.07 20.77 12.24
CA HIS A 19 27.79 20.06 12.19
C HIS A 19 27.22 19.96 13.62
N VAL A 20 26.08 20.61 13.86
CA VAL A 20 25.29 20.44 15.08
C VAL A 20 24.55 19.12 14.98
N LYS A 21 25.03 18.11 15.71
CA LYS A 21 24.37 16.81 15.90
C LYS A 21 23.34 16.99 17.04
N LEU A 22 22.04 17.04 16.73
CA LEU A 22 20.98 17.01 17.74
C LEU A 22 20.78 15.55 18.18
N GLY A 23 21.16 15.25 19.42
CA GLY A 23 21.17 13.90 19.98
C GLY A 23 19.77 13.38 20.33
N TYR A 24 19.42 12.23 19.74
CA TYR A 24 18.35 11.34 20.20
C TYR A 24 18.65 9.85 19.90
N ASP A 25 19.93 9.48 19.72
CA ASP A 25 20.33 8.12 19.29
C ASP A 25 20.86 7.22 20.42
N GLU A 26 20.71 7.58 21.69
CA GLU A 26 21.13 6.70 22.79
C GLU A 26 19.98 6.49 23.79
N LEU A 27 19.26 5.38 23.62
CA LEU A 27 18.46 4.78 24.68
C LEU A 27 19.29 3.67 25.36
N PRO A 28 19.16 3.46 26.68
CA PRO A 28 20.08 2.61 27.45
C PRO A 28 20.07 1.14 27.04
N LYS A 29 21.22 0.46 27.26
CA LYS A 29 21.48 -0.96 26.95
C LYS A 29 20.62 -1.99 27.71
N GLU A 30 19.59 -1.57 28.44
CA GLU A 30 18.73 -2.42 29.28
C GLU A 30 17.53 -3.01 28.53
N MET A 31 17.40 -2.77 27.22
CA MET A 31 16.27 -3.24 26.42
C MET A 31 16.52 -4.58 25.69
N ASN A 32 17.75 -5.11 25.73
CA ASN A 32 18.17 -6.30 24.95
C ASN A 32 17.94 -7.66 25.65
N GLU A 33 17.40 -7.68 26.87
CA GLU A 33 17.25 -8.93 27.66
C GLU A 33 15.80 -9.36 27.90
N MET A 34 14.87 -8.99 27.00
CA MET A 34 13.48 -9.43 27.11
C MET A 34 13.26 -10.82 26.51
N LYS A 35 12.86 -11.78 27.34
CA LYS A 35 12.30 -13.08 26.93
C LYS A 35 10.87 -13.18 27.44
N MET A 36 9.90 -13.18 26.53
CA MET A 36 8.50 -13.49 26.87
C MET A 36 8.33 -15.01 26.90
N ARG A 37 7.64 -15.51 27.94
CA ARG A 37 7.23 -16.91 28.05
C ARG A 37 5.74 -16.96 27.71
N ASP A 38 5.40 -17.61 26.61
CA ASP A 38 4.03 -17.72 26.14
C ASP A 38 3.28 -18.79 26.96
N GLU A 39 2.30 -18.36 27.76
CA GLU A 39 1.20 -19.22 28.19
C GLU A 39 0.00 -18.93 27.27
N LYS A 40 -0.46 -19.99 26.58
CA LYS A 40 -1.64 -19.98 25.71
C LYS A 40 -2.85 -19.48 26.49
N SER A 41 -3.48 -18.41 26.01
CA SER A 41 -4.86 -18.09 26.34
C SER A 41 -5.68 -18.07 25.06
N ASP A 42 -6.59 -19.04 25.00
CA ASP A 42 -7.73 -19.09 24.09
C ASP A 42 -8.67 -17.90 24.32
N SER A 43 -9.44 -17.59 23.29
CA SER A 43 -10.64 -16.72 23.25
C SER A 43 -10.44 -15.22 23.04
N GLN A 44 -10.60 -14.78 21.78
CA GLN A 44 -11.71 -13.93 21.30
C GLN A 44 -11.44 -13.49 19.85
N GLU A 45 -11.64 -14.40 18.89
CA GLU A 45 -11.86 -14.07 17.47
C GLU A 45 -13.36 -14.17 17.20
N ASP A 46 -14.12 -13.08 17.36
CA ASP A 46 -15.50 -13.07 16.85
C ASP A 46 -15.95 -11.63 16.55
N SER A 47 -15.77 -11.20 15.29
CA SER A 47 -16.58 -10.19 14.58
C SER A 47 -15.96 -9.75 13.25
N MET A 48 -15.57 -10.70 12.40
CA MET A 48 -15.45 -10.43 10.96
C MET A 48 -15.68 -11.73 10.22
N LYS A 49 -16.94 -12.17 10.16
CA LYS A 49 -17.33 -13.37 9.40
C LYS A 49 -16.85 -13.21 7.96
N ASP A 50 -15.95 -14.12 7.60
CA ASP A 50 -15.31 -14.22 6.30
C ASP A 50 -16.37 -14.26 5.19
N LEU A 51 -16.28 -13.30 4.27
CA LEU A 51 -16.85 -13.40 2.94
C LEU A 51 -16.05 -14.47 2.18
N GLU A 52 -16.38 -15.74 2.40
CA GLU A 52 -15.89 -16.89 1.64
C GLU A 52 -16.37 -16.75 0.19
N PRO A 53 -15.47 -16.46 -0.77
CA PRO A 53 -15.89 -16.24 -2.14
C PRO A 53 -16.09 -17.59 -2.85
N ALA A 54 -17.08 -17.64 -3.75
CA ALA A 54 -17.55 -18.86 -4.38
C ALA A 54 -16.44 -19.61 -5.15
N MET A 55 -16.48 -20.95 -5.08
CA MET A 55 -15.60 -21.85 -5.82
C MET A 55 -16.22 -22.22 -7.18
N VAL A 56 -15.45 -22.03 -8.25
CA VAL A 56 -15.83 -22.40 -9.64
C VAL A 56 -14.83 -23.40 -10.20
N SER A 57 -15.28 -24.44 -10.91
CA SER A 57 -14.38 -25.43 -11.54
C SER A 57 -14.03 -25.01 -12.98
N GLY A 58 -12.74 -25.05 -13.36
CA GLY A 58 -12.31 -24.97 -14.76
C GLY A 58 -11.05 -24.14 -15.08
N ASN A 59 -10.43 -24.45 -16.22
CA ASN A 59 -9.22 -23.78 -16.76
C ASN A 59 -9.53 -22.42 -17.44
N GLY A 60 -10.37 -21.60 -16.80
CA GLY A 60 -11.04 -20.37 -17.28
C GLY A 60 -10.23 -19.23 -17.93
N THR A 61 -9.28 -19.50 -18.81
CA THR A 61 -8.41 -18.49 -19.45
C THR A 61 -8.40 -18.58 -20.98
N GLU A 62 -9.09 -19.55 -21.58
CA GLU A 62 -9.18 -19.65 -23.04
C GLU A 62 -10.19 -18.64 -23.59
N THR A 63 -9.83 -17.97 -24.70
CA THR A 63 -10.72 -17.02 -25.38
C THR A 63 -12.03 -17.71 -25.77
N GLY A 64 -13.15 -17.06 -25.47
CA GLY A 64 -14.51 -17.57 -25.72
C GLY A 64 -15.08 -18.40 -24.56
N GLN A 65 -14.27 -18.77 -23.57
CA GLN A 65 -14.77 -19.49 -22.41
C GLN A 65 -15.64 -18.58 -21.52
N VAL A 66 -16.78 -19.11 -21.08
CA VAL A 66 -17.68 -18.43 -20.13
C VAL A 66 -17.35 -18.88 -18.71
N ILE A 67 -17.08 -17.91 -17.84
CA ILE A 67 -16.81 -18.10 -16.42
C ILE A 67 -18.06 -17.68 -15.66
N VAL A 68 -18.74 -18.63 -15.03
CA VAL A 68 -19.93 -18.37 -14.21
C VAL A 68 -19.51 -18.33 -12.75
N THR A 69 -19.83 -17.25 -12.05
CA THR A 69 -19.53 -17.08 -10.62
C THR A 69 -20.77 -16.60 -9.88
N THR A 70 -20.92 -17.04 -8.63
CA THR A 70 -22.00 -16.57 -7.76
C THR A 70 -21.41 -15.68 -6.67
N ILE A 71 -21.81 -14.42 -6.67
CA ILE A 71 -21.43 -13.46 -5.65
C ILE A 71 -22.42 -13.60 -4.49
N ALA A 72 -21.90 -13.77 -3.27
CA ALA A 72 -22.72 -13.72 -2.08
C ALA A 72 -23.30 -12.31 -1.92
N GLY A 73 -24.62 -12.21 -1.78
CA GLY A 73 -25.28 -10.92 -1.50
C GLY A 73 -24.78 -10.34 -0.18
N GLN A 74 -24.57 -9.04 -0.15
CA GLN A 74 -24.22 -8.31 1.08
C GLN A 74 -25.50 -7.76 1.72
N ASN A 75 -25.54 -7.70 3.06
CA ASN A 75 -26.63 -7.04 3.81
C ASN A 75 -28.05 -7.55 3.53
N GLY A 76 -28.22 -8.84 3.21
CA GLY A 76 -29.54 -9.45 2.97
C GLY A 76 -30.01 -9.43 1.51
N GLU A 77 -29.19 -8.93 0.58
CA GLU A 77 -29.45 -9.07 -0.86
C GLU A 77 -29.32 -10.52 -1.33
N GLU A 78 -30.06 -10.87 -2.38
CA GLU A 78 -29.97 -12.20 -2.99
C GLU A 78 -28.59 -12.44 -3.62
N LYS A 79 -28.19 -13.71 -3.67
CA LYS A 79 -26.97 -14.11 -4.38
C LYS A 79 -27.12 -13.77 -5.86
N GLN A 80 -26.12 -13.11 -6.43
CA GLN A 80 -26.10 -12.77 -7.84
C GLN A 80 -25.18 -13.71 -8.59
N THR A 81 -25.71 -14.37 -9.62
CA THR A 81 -24.90 -15.14 -10.57
C THR A 81 -24.49 -14.23 -11.72
N LEU A 82 -23.19 -14.14 -11.99
CA LEU A 82 -22.61 -13.37 -13.07
C LEU A 82 -21.80 -14.26 -14.01
N SER A 83 -21.80 -13.92 -15.28
CA SER A 83 -21.18 -14.67 -16.36
C SER A 83 -20.20 -13.77 -17.11
N TYR A 84 -18.95 -14.21 -17.22
CA TYR A 84 -17.89 -13.48 -17.91
C TYR A 84 -17.42 -14.26 -19.12
N MET A 85 -17.51 -13.66 -20.31
CA MET A 85 -16.89 -14.20 -21.51
C MET A 85 -15.46 -13.69 -21.62
N ALA A 86 -14.48 -14.59 -21.51
CA ALA A 86 -13.07 -14.25 -21.68
C ALA A 86 -12.79 -13.84 -23.14
N GLU A 87 -12.24 -12.66 -23.36
CA GLU A 87 -11.96 -12.14 -24.72
C GLU A 87 -10.51 -12.34 -25.11
N ARG A 88 -9.58 -11.79 -24.32
CA ARG A 88 -8.14 -11.85 -24.64
C ARG A 88 -7.27 -11.68 -23.40
N VAL A 89 -6.08 -12.29 -23.44
CA VAL A 89 -5.03 -12.00 -22.47
C VAL A 89 -4.49 -10.59 -22.71
N VAL A 90 -4.45 -9.77 -21.66
CA VAL A 90 -3.94 -8.39 -21.70
C VAL A 90 -2.64 -8.21 -20.91
N GLY A 91 -2.31 -9.17 -20.04
CA GLY A 91 -1.05 -9.19 -19.31
C GLY A 91 -0.70 -10.59 -18.80
N SER A 92 0.59 -10.87 -18.71
CA SER A 92 1.13 -12.10 -18.12
C SER A 92 2.36 -11.74 -17.30
N GLY A 93 2.46 -12.29 -16.09
CA GLY A 93 3.58 -12.05 -15.19
C GLY A 93 3.88 -13.26 -14.31
N SER A 94 4.88 -13.11 -13.43
CA SER A 94 5.30 -14.17 -12.50
C SER A 94 4.19 -14.62 -11.55
N PHE A 95 3.22 -13.75 -11.27
CA PHE A 95 2.14 -13.99 -10.32
C PHE A 95 0.88 -14.59 -10.95
N GLY A 96 0.73 -14.52 -12.27
CA GLY A 96 -0.49 -14.96 -12.95
C GLY A 96 -0.75 -14.30 -14.28
N VAL A 97 -2.01 -14.36 -14.69
CA VAL A 97 -2.49 -13.88 -15.99
C VAL A 97 -3.63 -12.90 -15.78
N VAL A 98 -3.59 -11.80 -16.53
CA VAL A 98 -4.67 -10.83 -16.61
C VAL A 98 -5.31 -10.95 -17.98
N PHE A 99 -6.62 -11.18 -18.02
CA PHE A 99 -7.39 -11.21 -19.25
C PHE A 99 -8.53 -10.22 -19.19
N GLN A 100 -8.86 -9.64 -20.34
CA GLN A 100 -10.10 -8.89 -20.49
C GLN A 100 -11.24 -9.88 -20.69
N ALA A 101 -12.37 -9.59 -20.05
CA ALA A 101 -13.60 -10.30 -20.23
C ALA A 101 -14.77 -9.33 -20.36
N LYS A 102 -15.89 -9.82 -20.89
CA LYS A 102 -17.17 -9.08 -20.96
C LYS A 102 -18.16 -9.71 -19.99
N CYS A 103 -18.72 -8.91 -19.09
CA CYS A 103 -19.84 -9.32 -18.24
C CYS A 103 -21.10 -9.41 -19.10
N LEU A 104 -21.72 -10.59 -19.16
CA LEU A 104 -22.88 -10.83 -20.04
C LEU A 104 -24.16 -10.17 -19.52
N GLU A 105 -24.27 -9.96 -18.21
CA GLU A 105 -25.45 -9.34 -17.58
C GLU A 105 -25.45 -7.82 -17.72
N THR A 106 -24.28 -7.18 -17.76
CA THR A 106 -24.16 -5.71 -17.78
C THR A 106 -23.55 -5.15 -19.06
N ASP A 107 -23.11 -6.03 -19.96
CA ASP A 107 -22.36 -5.71 -21.18
C ASP A 107 -21.02 -4.97 -20.95
N ASN A 108 -20.62 -4.77 -19.70
CA ASN A 108 -19.40 -4.05 -19.34
C ASN A 108 -18.14 -4.90 -19.51
N SER A 109 -17.08 -4.29 -20.04
CA SER A 109 -15.75 -4.88 -20.02
C SER A 109 -15.12 -4.84 -18.63
N VAL A 110 -14.45 -5.92 -18.25
CA VAL A 110 -13.70 -6.08 -17.00
C VAL A 110 -12.31 -6.64 -17.28
N ALA A 111 -11.38 -6.41 -16.35
CA ALA A 111 -10.10 -7.12 -16.32
C ALA A 111 -10.15 -8.15 -15.18
N ILE A 112 -9.86 -9.41 -15.47
CA ILE A 112 -9.79 -10.47 -14.47
C ILE A 112 -8.32 -10.83 -14.26
N ASN A 113 -7.80 -10.52 -13.07
CA ASN A 113 -6.45 -10.91 -12.66
C ASN A 113 -6.52 -12.25 -11.93
N LYS A 114 -6.07 -13.32 -12.60
CA LYS A 114 -6.06 -14.69 -12.09
C LYS A 114 -4.68 -15.02 -11.55
N VAL A 115 -4.58 -15.19 -10.23
CA VAL A 115 -3.33 -15.47 -9.51
C VAL A 115 -3.43 -16.79 -8.75
N LEU A 116 -2.33 -17.55 -8.72
CA LEU A 116 -2.29 -18.80 -7.95
C LEU A 116 -2.39 -18.48 -6.46
N GLN A 117 -3.27 -19.19 -5.75
CA GLN A 117 -3.55 -18.95 -4.34
C GLN A 117 -3.13 -20.15 -3.49
N ASP A 118 -2.12 -19.94 -2.64
CA ASP A 118 -1.82 -20.87 -1.55
C ASP A 118 -2.90 -20.73 -0.47
N ARG A 119 -3.57 -21.84 -0.15
CA ARG A 119 -4.66 -21.89 0.85
C ARG A 119 -4.20 -21.49 2.26
N ARG A 120 -2.90 -21.56 2.54
CA ARG A 120 -2.33 -21.26 3.87
C ARG A 120 -2.16 -19.77 4.13
N TYR A 121 -2.18 -18.94 3.09
CA TYR A 121 -1.84 -17.52 3.21
C TYR A 121 -2.97 -16.64 2.69
N LYS A 122 -3.23 -15.52 3.37
CA LYS A 122 -4.13 -14.49 2.86
C LYS A 122 -3.44 -13.70 1.75
N ASN A 123 -4.17 -13.40 0.68
CA ASN A 123 -3.63 -12.61 -0.42
C ASN A 123 -3.58 -11.11 -0.04
N ARG A 124 -2.37 -10.53 0.00
CA ARG A 124 -2.18 -9.13 0.42
C ARG A 124 -2.79 -8.13 -0.57
N GLU A 125 -2.73 -8.41 -1.86
CA GLU A 125 -3.31 -7.54 -2.89
C GLU A 125 -4.82 -7.46 -2.71
N LEU A 126 -5.50 -8.58 -2.50
CA LEU A 126 -6.94 -8.61 -2.20
C LEU A 126 -7.28 -7.77 -0.96
N GLN A 127 -6.52 -7.92 0.12
CA GLN A 127 -6.75 -7.16 1.36
C GLN A 127 -6.62 -5.65 1.13
N ILE A 128 -5.62 -5.22 0.36
CA ILE A 128 -5.41 -3.81 0.04
C ILE A 128 -6.51 -3.30 -0.90
N MET A 129 -6.82 -4.04 -1.97
CA MET A 129 -7.83 -3.65 -2.96
C MET A 129 -9.22 -3.48 -2.35
N ARG A 130 -9.56 -4.23 -1.28
CA ARG A 130 -10.81 -4.04 -0.51
C ARG A 130 -10.90 -2.69 0.21
N LEU A 131 -9.77 -2.05 0.50
CA LEU A 131 -9.72 -0.76 1.20
C LEU A 131 -9.71 0.44 0.25
N LEU A 132 -9.41 0.22 -1.03
CA LEU A 132 -9.20 1.28 -2.00
C LEU A 132 -10.50 1.67 -2.70
N ASN A 133 -10.89 2.93 -2.57
CA ASN A 133 -12.00 3.52 -3.31
C ASN A 133 -11.65 4.96 -3.71
N HIS A 134 -11.17 5.14 -4.94
CA HIS A 134 -10.77 6.44 -5.44
C HIS A 134 -10.82 6.51 -6.97
N SER A 135 -11.27 7.64 -7.51
CA SER A 135 -11.44 7.85 -8.97
C SER A 135 -10.20 7.59 -9.83
N ASN A 136 -8.99 7.79 -9.29
CA ASN A 136 -7.71 7.54 -9.97
C ASN A 136 -7.01 6.24 -9.56
N VAL A 137 -7.76 5.30 -8.99
CA VAL A 137 -7.33 3.94 -8.64
C VAL A 137 -8.28 2.96 -9.33
N VAL A 138 -7.76 1.85 -9.84
CA VAL A 138 -8.59 0.80 -10.41
C VAL A 138 -9.47 0.18 -9.33
N GLN A 139 -10.77 0.21 -9.55
CA GLN A 139 -11.77 -0.33 -8.65
C GLN A 139 -11.85 -1.86 -8.81
N MET A 140 -11.72 -2.56 -7.69
CA MET A 140 -12.10 -3.96 -7.60
C MET A 140 -13.62 -4.05 -7.42
N ARG A 141 -14.28 -4.80 -8.30
CA ARG A 141 -15.73 -5.03 -8.23
C ARG A 141 -16.04 -6.14 -7.22
N HIS A 142 -15.39 -7.29 -7.38
CA HIS A 142 -15.49 -8.45 -6.50
C HIS A 142 -14.34 -9.42 -6.80
N CYS A 143 -14.31 -10.55 -6.09
CA CYS A 143 -13.37 -11.63 -6.33
C CYS A 143 -14.06 -13.00 -6.22
N PHE A 144 -13.50 -14.01 -6.86
CA PHE A 144 -13.94 -15.40 -6.74
C PHE A 144 -12.77 -16.38 -6.80
N TYR A 145 -12.93 -17.57 -6.22
CA TYR A 145 -11.94 -18.63 -6.35
C TYR A 145 -12.30 -19.58 -7.48
N SER A 146 -11.29 -20.07 -8.18
CA SER A 146 -11.46 -21.15 -9.15
C SER A 146 -10.48 -22.26 -8.90
N THR A 147 -10.90 -23.51 -9.10
CA THR A 147 -10.05 -24.69 -8.92
C THR A 147 -9.82 -25.37 -10.26
N THR A 148 -8.58 -25.78 -10.52
CA THR A 148 -8.24 -26.58 -11.72
C THR A 148 -8.48 -28.06 -11.47
N GLU A 149 -8.43 -28.87 -12.53
CA GLU A 149 -8.49 -30.34 -12.42
C GLU A 149 -7.36 -30.92 -11.54
N LYS A 150 -6.24 -30.21 -11.44
CA LYS A 150 -5.10 -30.56 -10.57
C LYS A 150 -5.29 -30.10 -9.12
N ASN A 151 -6.49 -29.65 -8.75
CA ASN A 151 -6.84 -29.14 -7.43
C ASN A 151 -6.04 -27.88 -7.01
N GLU A 152 -5.49 -27.14 -7.98
CA GLU A 152 -4.84 -25.85 -7.73
C GLU A 152 -5.89 -24.76 -7.61
N VAL A 153 -5.79 -23.95 -6.55
CA VAL A 153 -6.73 -22.86 -6.29
C VAL A 153 -6.16 -21.57 -6.84
N TYR A 154 -7.00 -20.82 -7.55
CA TYR A 154 -6.68 -19.50 -8.08
C TYR A 154 -7.64 -18.48 -7.49
N LEU A 155 -7.09 -17.33 -7.10
CA LEU A 155 -7.85 -16.13 -6.79
C LEU A 155 -8.05 -15.33 -8.08
N ASN A 156 -9.29 -14.96 -8.37
CA ASN A 156 -9.63 -14.13 -9.52
C ASN A 156 -10.15 -12.79 -9.01
N LEU A 157 -9.40 -11.71 -9.24
CA LEU A 157 -9.82 -10.34 -8.94
C LEU A 157 -10.52 -9.75 -10.16
N VAL A 158 -11.80 -9.39 -10.02
CA VAL A 158 -12.58 -8.75 -11.10
C VAL A 158 -12.47 -7.23 -10.94
N LEU A 159 -11.77 -6.61 -11.87
CA LEU A 159 -11.41 -5.20 -11.87
C LEU A 159 -12.14 -4.46 -12.99
N GLU A 160 -12.34 -3.15 -12.83
CA GLU A 160 -12.71 -2.32 -13.97
C GLU A 160 -11.67 -2.40 -15.10
N TYR A 161 -12.13 -2.42 -16.35
CA TYR A 161 -11.24 -2.41 -17.51
C TYR A 161 -10.95 -0.98 -17.97
N VAL A 162 -9.67 -0.69 -18.24
CA VAL A 162 -9.22 0.55 -18.86
C VAL A 162 -8.33 0.19 -20.04
N SER A 163 -8.60 0.78 -21.21
CA SER A 163 -8.15 0.26 -22.51
C SER A 163 -6.67 0.47 -22.82
N GLU A 164 -6.06 1.53 -22.29
CA GLU A 164 -4.67 1.90 -22.61
C GLU A 164 -3.82 2.11 -21.37
N THR A 165 -2.50 2.16 -21.58
CA THR A 165 -1.53 2.52 -20.54
C THR A 165 -0.74 3.74 -20.95
N VAL A 166 -0.26 4.52 -19.97
CA VAL A 166 0.64 5.65 -20.22
C VAL A 166 1.89 5.18 -20.99
N TYR A 167 2.37 3.95 -20.73
CA TYR A 167 3.45 3.34 -21.51
C TYR A 167 3.11 3.24 -23.01
N ARG A 168 1.95 2.69 -23.38
CA ARG A 168 1.54 2.52 -24.79
C ARG A 168 1.32 3.87 -25.47
N VAL A 169 0.68 4.82 -24.78
CA VAL A 169 0.46 6.18 -25.27
C VAL A 169 1.80 6.89 -25.50
N SER A 170 2.71 6.86 -24.51
CA SER A 170 4.04 7.45 -24.65
C SER A 170 4.82 6.84 -25.82
N ARG A 171 4.79 5.51 -25.96
CA ARG A 171 5.47 4.81 -27.05
C ARG A 171 4.88 5.14 -28.43
N HIS A 172 3.59 5.45 -28.53
CA HIS A 172 2.97 5.91 -29.77
C HIS A 172 3.52 7.28 -30.21
N TYR A 173 3.61 8.24 -29.28
CA TYR A 173 4.22 9.56 -29.55
C TYR A 173 5.69 9.42 -29.96
N SER A 174 6.49 8.64 -29.24
CA SER A 174 7.89 8.41 -29.59
C SER A 174 8.06 7.81 -30.99
N ARG A 175 7.23 6.85 -31.39
CA ARG A 175 7.31 6.22 -32.74
C ARG A 175 6.91 7.16 -33.86
N THR A 176 6.03 8.11 -33.59
CA THR A 176 5.58 9.10 -34.57
C THR A 176 6.49 10.34 -34.58
N ASN A 177 7.63 10.33 -33.87
CA ASN A 177 8.52 11.48 -33.68
C ASN A 177 7.80 12.74 -33.15
N HIS A 178 6.75 12.54 -32.36
CA HIS A 178 6.05 13.62 -31.68
C HIS A 178 6.30 13.53 -30.17
N HIS A 179 6.31 14.68 -29.51
CA HIS A 179 6.25 14.72 -28.06
C HIS A 179 4.78 14.65 -27.60
N MET A 180 4.54 13.97 -26.48
CA MET A 180 3.24 14.04 -25.84
C MET A 180 2.94 15.51 -25.46
N PRO A 181 1.78 16.06 -25.85
CA PRO A 181 1.38 17.40 -25.47
C PRO A 181 1.51 17.64 -23.97
N THR A 182 2.09 18.79 -23.58
CA THR A 182 2.37 19.14 -22.18
C THR A 182 1.13 19.07 -21.30
N ILE A 183 -0.04 19.41 -21.84
CA ILE A 183 -1.32 19.34 -21.14
C ILE A 183 -1.64 17.91 -20.66
N TYR A 184 -1.35 16.88 -21.47
CA TYR A 184 -1.58 15.49 -21.07
C TYR A 184 -0.59 15.04 -20.00
N VAL A 185 0.67 15.48 -20.09
CA VAL A 185 1.66 15.23 -19.05
C VAL A 185 1.20 15.81 -17.71
N GLN A 186 0.80 17.08 -17.69
CA GLN A 186 0.29 17.75 -16.49
C GLN A 186 -0.95 17.07 -15.92
N LEU A 187 -1.91 16.73 -16.79
CA LEU A 187 -3.17 16.09 -16.40
C LEU A 187 -2.94 14.70 -15.78
N TYR A 188 -2.07 13.89 -16.39
CA TYR A 188 -1.74 12.56 -15.86
C TYR A 188 -0.93 12.65 -14.57
N THR A 189 0.07 13.55 -14.50
CA THR A 189 0.83 13.79 -13.27
C THR A 189 -0.08 14.22 -12.12
N TYR A 190 -1.03 15.13 -12.36
CA TYR A 190 -1.98 15.56 -11.34
C TYR A 190 -2.81 14.38 -10.79
N GLN A 191 -3.37 13.56 -11.68
CA GLN A 191 -4.18 12.39 -11.29
C GLN A 191 -3.37 11.35 -10.51
N ILE A 192 -2.10 11.14 -10.88
CA ILE A 192 -1.17 10.27 -10.14
C ILE A 192 -0.93 10.83 -8.73
N CYS A 193 -0.61 12.12 -8.61
CA CYS A 193 -0.39 12.77 -7.31
C CYS A 193 -1.65 12.71 -6.43
N ARG A 194 -2.84 12.86 -7.01
CA ARG A 194 -4.11 12.76 -6.30
C ARG A 194 -4.35 11.34 -5.74
N ALA A 195 -4.09 10.31 -6.54
CA ALA A 195 -4.16 8.91 -6.08
C ALA A 195 -3.13 8.60 -4.97
N LEU A 196 -1.88 9.06 -5.15
CA LEU A 196 -0.81 8.90 -4.17
C LEU A 196 -1.17 9.54 -2.83
N ASN A 197 -1.73 10.75 -2.84
CA ASN A 197 -2.16 11.41 -1.61
C ASN A 197 -3.27 10.63 -0.91
N TYR A 198 -4.23 10.07 -1.66
CA TYR A 198 -5.31 9.27 -1.08
C TYR A 198 -4.78 8.05 -0.34
N TRP A 199 -4.06 7.13 -1.02
CA TRP A 199 -3.70 5.88 -0.35
C TRP A 199 -2.54 6.03 0.63
N HIS A 200 -1.67 7.03 0.48
CA HIS A 200 -0.64 7.28 1.47
C HIS A 200 -1.28 7.88 2.72
N SER A 201 -2.04 8.98 2.57
CA SER A 201 -2.50 9.78 3.71
C SER A 201 -3.74 9.23 4.39
N VAL A 202 -4.64 8.58 3.64
CA VAL A 202 -5.91 8.08 4.19
C VAL A 202 -5.79 6.60 4.57
N ILE A 203 -5.18 5.79 3.71
CA ILE A 203 -5.17 4.32 3.87
C ILE A 203 -3.87 3.80 4.51
N GLY A 204 -2.75 4.49 4.34
CA GLY A 204 -1.43 4.04 4.83
C GLY A 204 -0.81 2.92 3.99
N VAL A 205 -1.06 2.89 2.67
CA VAL A 205 -0.51 1.88 1.74
C VAL A 205 0.57 2.50 0.88
N CYS A 206 1.70 1.82 0.69
CA CYS A 206 2.70 2.16 -0.32
C CYS A 206 2.63 1.18 -1.50
N HIS A 207 2.49 1.70 -2.73
CA HIS A 207 2.35 0.86 -3.93
C HIS A 207 3.63 0.11 -4.33
N ARG A 208 4.80 0.75 -4.17
CA ARG A 208 6.14 0.19 -4.45
C ARG A 208 6.45 -0.26 -5.89
N ASP A 209 5.56 -0.06 -6.85
CA ASP A 209 5.77 -0.45 -8.25
C ASP A 209 5.08 0.52 -9.22
N ILE A 210 5.29 1.83 -9.00
CA ILE A 210 4.78 2.88 -9.88
C ILE A 210 5.67 2.97 -11.12
N LYS A 211 5.11 2.60 -12.27
CA LYS A 211 5.75 2.64 -13.58
C LYS A 211 4.71 2.89 -14.68
N PRO A 212 5.08 3.41 -15.86
CA PRO A 212 4.12 3.74 -16.93
C PRO A 212 3.18 2.60 -17.36
N GLN A 213 3.57 1.34 -17.16
CA GLN A 213 2.77 0.16 -17.46
C GLN A 213 1.60 -0.03 -16.47
N ASN A 214 1.77 0.43 -15.22
CA ASN A 214 0.77 0.32 -14.15
C ASN A 214 -0.12 1.58 -14.04
N LEU A 215 0.01 2.50 -15.01
CA LEU A 215 -0.79 3.71 -15.14
C LEU A 215 -1.73 3.51 -16.32
N LEU A 216 -2.98 3.11 -16.03
CA LEU A 216 -4.00 2.93 -17.06
C LEU A 216 -4.62 4.28 -17.41
N VAL A 217 -5.02 4.43 -18.67
CA VAL A 217 -5.64 5.65 -19.18
C VAL A 217 -6.74 5.35 -20.19
N ASN A 218 -7.83 6.09 -20.11
CA ASN A 218 -8.81 6.16 -21.19
C ASN A 218 -8.43 7.33 -22.12
N PRO A 219 -8.02 7.10 -23.38
CA PRO A 219 -7.57 8.17 -24.28
C PRO A 219 -8.65 9.18 -24.66
N HIS A 220 -9.93 8.84 -24.53
CA HIS A 220 -11.05 9.72 -24.89
C HIS A 220 -11.39 10.68 -23.76
N THR A 221 -11.40 10.19 -22.53
CA THR A 221 -11.77 11.00 -21.34
C THR A 221 -10.56 11.53 -20.59
N HIS A 222 -9.35 11.05 -20.93
CA HIS A 222 -8.10 11.28 -20.21
C HIS A 222 -8.14 10.93 -18.71
N GLN A 223 -9.08 10.07 -18.30
CA GLN A 223 -9.12 9.53 -16.95
C GLN A 223 -7.97 8.55 -16.75
N LEU A 224 -7.11 8.83 -15.77
CA LEU A 224 -6.00 7.97 -15.36
C LEU A 224 -6.38 7.18 -14.11
N LYS A 225 -6.10 5.88 -14.12
CA LYS A 225 -6.30 4.96 -12.99
C LYS A 225 -5.06 4.11 -12.77
N ILE A 226 -4.61 4.03 -11.51
CA ILE A 226 -3.45 3.21 -11.14
C ILE A 226 -3.90 1.79 -10.80
N CYS A 227 -3.17 0.80 -11.29
CA CYS A 227 -3.45 -0.63 -11.12
C CYS A 227 -2.24 -1.39 -10.56
N ASP A 228 -2.40 -2.70 -10.35
CA ASP A 228 -1.35 -3.64 -9.94
C ASP A 228 -0.80 -3.38 -8.52
N PHE A 229 -1.58 -3.82 -7.53
CA PHE A 229 -1.24 -3.68 -6.11
C PHE A 229 -0.55 -4.93 -5.54
N GLY A 230 -0.11 -5.87 -6.39
CA GLY A 230 0.63 -7.07 -5.97
C GLY A 230 1.89 -6.75 -5.17
N SER A 231 2.56 -5.66 -5.54
CA SER A 231 3.73 -5.13 -4.82
C SER A 231 3.39 -4.17 -3.69
N ALA A 232 2.13 -3.74 -3.53
CA ALA A 232 1.76 -2.72 -2.56
C ALA A 232 1.71 -3.26 -1.14
N LYS A 233 2.24 -2.56 -0.12
CA LYS A 233 2.28 -3.01 1.28
C LYS A 233 1.67 -1.95 2.20
N MET A 234 0.94 -2.39 3.23
CA MET A 234 0.59 -1.51 4.35
C MET A 234 1.88 -1.00 4.99
N LEU A 235 2.01 0.31 5.16
CA LEU A 235 3.02 0.89 6.03
C LEU A 235 2.39 0.90 7.43
N PRO A 236 2.76 -0.05 8.32
CA PRO A 236 2.17 -0.09 9.64
C PRO A 236 2.42 1.24 10.35
N LEU A 237 1.38 1.78 10.99
CA LEU A 237 1.51 2.94 11.87
C LEU A 237 2.49 2.67 13.02
N PHE A 238 2.78 1.41 13.32
CA PHE A 238 3.80 1.00 14.29
C PHE A 238 4.64 -0.14 13.71
N PRO A 239 5.73 0.15 12.98
CA PRO A 239 6.57 -0.90 12.40
C PRO A 239 7.41 -1.60 13.47
N GLY A 240 7.10 -2.85 13.82
CA GLY A 240 7.92 -3.69 14.69
C GLY A 240 8.25 -5.04 14.06
N GLU A 241 9.49 -5.52 14.22
CA GLU A 241 9.91 -6.86 13.81
C GLU A 241 9.64 -7.91 14.90
N SER A 242 9.48 -7.46 16.14
CA SER A 242 9.01 -8.24 17.30
C SER A 242 7.87 -7.53 18.04
N GLY A 243 7.19 -8.24 18.95
CA GLY A 243 6.13 -7.64 19.79
C GLY A 243 6.63 -6.48 20.66
N VAL A 244 7.90 -6.54 21.09
CA VAL A 244 8.55 -5.46 21.84
C VAL A 244 8.80 -4.25 20.95
N ASP A 245 9.30 -4.45 19.72
CA ASP A 245 9.55 -3.35 18.77
C ASP A 245 8.25 -2.63 18.39
N GLN A 246 7.17 -3.39 18.20
CA GLN A 246 5.88 -2.83 17.88
C GLN A 246 5.34 -1.98 19.04
N LEU A 247 5.49 -2.45 20.27
CA LEU A 247 5.11 -1.72 21.48
C LEU A 247 5.92 -0.43 21.65
N VAL A 248 7.22 -0.45 21.33
CA VAL A 248 8.07 0.75 21.34
C VAL A 248 7.58 1.79 20.32
N GLU A 249 7.22 1.39 19.10
CA GLU A 249 6.67 2.31 18.10
C GLU A 249 5.29 2.87 18.50
N ILE A 250 4.45 2.08 19.16
CA ILE A 250 3.18 2.52 19.74
C ILE A 250 3.42 3.61 20.78
N ILE A 251 4.32 3.35 21.74
CA ILE A 251 4.64 4.28 22.83
C ILE A 251 5.29 5.58 22.31
N LYS A 252 6.10 5.52 21.24
CA LYS A 252 6.67 6.74 20.63
C LYS A 252 5.60 7.72 20.14
N ILE A 253 4.42 7.24 19.76
CA ILE A 253 3.32 8.05 19.21
C ILE A 253 2.28 8.36 20.28
N LEU A 254 1.80 7.34 20.99
CA LEU A 254 0.75 7.49 22.00
C LEU A 254 1.28 7.99 23.34
N GLY A 255 2.59 7.97 23.54
CA GLY A 255 3.21 8.17 24.84
C GLY A 255 3.16 6.91 25.69
N THR A 256 3.75 6.99 26.87
CA THR A 256 3.79 5.89 27.83
C THR A 256 2.42 5.71 28.45
N PRO A 257 1.82 4.50 28.37
CA PRO A 257 0.50 4.27 28.94
C PRO A 257 0.54 4.46 30.45
N THR A 258 -0.55 4.97 31.01
CA THR A 258 -0.68 5.15 32.46
C THR A 258 -0.82 3.79 33.16
N ARG A 259 -0.66 3.78 34.48
CA ARG A 259 -0.81 2.55 35.28
C ARG A 259 -2.23 1.99 35.17
N GLU A 260 -3.21 2.87 35.04
CA GLU A 260 -4.62 2.54 34.86
C GLU A 260 -4.86 1.88 33.49
N GLU A 261 -4.30 2.45 32.42
CA GLU A 261 -4.40 1.90 31.06
C GLU A 261 -3.71 0.53 30.95
N ILE A 262 -2.53 0.36 31.56
CA ILE A 262 -1.83 -0.94 31.62
C ILE A 262 -2.69 -1.99 32.32
N LYS A 263 -3.31 -1.62 33.45
CA LYS A 263 -4.18 -2.52 34.20
C LYS A 263 -5.45 -2.88 33.43
N CYS A 264 -5.97 -1.97 32.59
CA CYS A 264 -7.10 -2.26 31.69
C CYS A 264 -6.72 -3.17 30.53
N MET A 265 -5.49 -3.06 30.00
CA MET A 265 -5.02 -3.91 28.89
C MET A 265 -4.63 -5.31 29.36
N ASN A 266 -3.92 -5.41 30.48
CA ASN A 266 -3.55 -6.68 31.07
C ASN A 266 -3.45 -6.56 32.61
N PRO A 267 -4.49 -6.99 33.35
CA PRO A 267 -4.56 -6.86 34.81
C PRO A 267 -3.44 -7.59 35.57
N THR A 268 -2.79 -8.59 34.96
CA THR A 268 -1.71 -9.39 35.59
C THR A 268 -0.32 -8.81 35.33
N TYR A 269 -0.22 -7.73 34.57
CA TYR A 269 1.06 -7.13 34.18
C TYR A 269 1.60 -6.21 35.28
N SER A 270 2.52 -6.70 36.11
CA SER A 270 2.96 -6.00 37.34
C SER A 270 4.40 -5.45 37.32
N GLU A 271 5.26 -5.81 36.37
CA GLU A 271 6.71 -5.71 36.61
C GLU A 271 7.53 -4.85 35.64
N PHE A 272 6.96 -4.24 34.59
CA PHE A 272 7.77 -3.48 33.64
C PHE A 272 7.59 -1.95 33.72
N LYS A 273 8.70 -1.22 33.85
CA LYS A 273 8.74 0.24 33.81
C LYS A 273 9.04 0.72 32.40
N PHE A 274 8.02 1.23 31.71
CA PHE A 274 8.24 1.93 30.45
C PHE A 274 9.00 3.24 30.68
N PRO A 275 9.92 3.62 29.78
CA PRO A 275 10.50 4.97 29.78
C PRO A 275 9.37 5.99 29.61
N GLN A 276 9.44 7.13 30.29
CA GLN A 276 8.38 8.15 30.24
C GLN A 276 8.50 8.98 28.97
N ILE A 277 7.60 8.71 28.02
CA ILE A 277 7.54 9.35 26.70
C ILE A 277 6.22 10.11 26.61
N LYS A 278 6.29 11.38 26.25
CA LYS A 278 5.09 12.20 26.05
C LYS A 278 4.42 11.83 24.71
N PRO A 279 3.08 11.80 24.65
CA PRO A 279 2.35 11.58 23.40
C PRO A 279 2.78 12.57 22.33
N HIS A 280 2.99 12.05 21.13
CA HIS A 280 3.25 12.87 19.96
C HIS A 280 1.92 13.34 19.36
N PRO A 281 1.76 14.65 19.09
CA PRO A 281 0.53 15.13 18.46
C PRO A 281 0.31 14.47 17.09
N TRP A 282 -0.87 13.88 16.90
CA TRP A 282 -1.23 13.12 15.69
C TRP A 282 -0.96 13.87 14.39
N TYR A 283 -1.24 15.17 14.34
CA TYR A 283 -0.99 15.99 13.14
C TYR A 283 0.49 16.04 12.71
N LYS A 284 1.45 15.81 13.64
CA LYS A 284 2.89 15.72 13.32
C LYS A 284 3.30 14.33 12.86
N VAL A 285 2.64 13.28 13.35
CA VAL A 285 2.88 11.88 12.98
C VAL A 285 2.54 11.66 11.51
N PHE A 286 1.37 12.14 11.08
CA PHE A 286 0.94 12.07 9.68
C PHE A 286 1.78 12.95 8.73
N ARG A 287 2.39 14.04 9.23
CA ARG A 287 3.28 14.91 8.42
C ARG A 287 4.68 14.34 8.20
N LYS A 288 5.24 13.59 9.16
CA LYS A 288 6.64 13.12 9.16
C LYS A 288 6.82 11.79 8.41
N ARG A 289 5.78 10.96 8.33
CA ARG A 289 5.78 9.70 7.57
C ARG A 289 5.31 9.85 6.12
N MET A 290 4.87 11.05 5.73
CA MET A 290 4.80 11.49 4.35
C MET A 290 6.16 12.04 3.94
N PRO A 291 6.77 11.61 2.82
CA PRO A 291 7.97 12.28 2.33
C PRO A 291 7.63 13.73 1.97
N CYS A 292 8.14 14.69 2.73
CA CYS A 292 8.16 16.09 2.34
C CYS A 292 9.36 16.29 1.40
N ARG A 293 9.05 16.72 0.17
CA ARG A 293 9.89 17.08 -0.98
C ARG A 293 11.41 17.22 -0.73
N SER A 294 12.16 16.55 -1.60
CA SER A 294 13.54 16.90 -1.94
C SER A 294 13.64 18.39 -2.32
N SER A 295 14.64 19.03 -1.75
CA SER A 295 15.04 20.42 -1.93
C SER A 295 15.62 20.71 -3.32
N GLY A 296 15.29 21.90 -3.83
CA GLY A 296 15.83 22.52 -5.04
C GLY A 296 14.78 22.55 -6.15
N SER A 297 14.22 23.67 -6.59
CA SER A 297 14.64 25.06 -6.56
C SER A 297 13.39 25.96 -6.77
N SER A 298 13.54 27.25 -6.44
CA SER A 298 12.57 28.34 -6.58
C SER A 298 11.45 28.17 -7.60
N VAL A 299 10.19 28.08 -7.11
CA VAL A 299 9.07 28.87 -7.63
C VAL A 299 8.15 29.18 -6.44
N LYS A 300 8.18 30.43 -5.99
CA LYS A 300 7.17 30.99 -5.09
C LYS A 300 5.90 31.22 -5.91
N THR A 301 4.91 30.34 -5.76
CA THR A 301 3.47 30.65 -5.79
C THR A 301 2.74 29.36 -5.41
N ALA A 302 2.41 29.23 -4.12
CA ALA A 302 1.45 28.23 -3.67
C ALA A 302 0.04 28.74 -4.02
N PRO A 303 -0.86 27.94 -4.62
CA PRO A 303 -2.27 28.21 -4.49
C PRO A 303 -2.66 27.86 -3.06
N VAL A 304 -3.16 28.89 -2.37
CA VAL A 304 -3.81 28.81 -1.07
C VAL A 304 -4.97 27.82 -1.17
N PHE A 305 -4.88 26.68 -0.51
CA PHE A 305 -6.04 25.83 -0.26
C PHE A 305 -6.57 26.13 1.14
N THR A 306 -7.57 27.01 1.17
CA THR A 306 -8.43 27.26 2.32
C THR A 306 -9.21 25.99 2.63
N ILE A 307 -9.04 25.49 3.86
CA ILE A 307 -9.87 24.43 4.43
C ILE A 307 -11.18 25.07 4.87
N SER A 308 -12.15 25.01 3.99
CA SER A 308 -13.58 25.10 4.28
C SER A 308 -14.19 24.20 3.20
N SER A 309 -14.55 22.95 3.49
CA SER A 309 -15.72 22.63 4.30
C SER A 309 -15.64 21.20 4.81
N LEU A 310 -15.63 21.04 6.13
CA LEU A 310 -16.02 19.82 6.84
C LEU A 310 -16.99 20.33 7.91
N HIS A 311 -18.28 20.40 7.58
CA HIS A 311 -19.38 20.44 8.55
C HIS A 311 -20.59 19.75 7.89
N CYS A 312 -21.09 18.76 8.63
CA CYS A 312 -22.22 17.84 8.40
C CYS A 312 -22.06 16.79 7.31
#